data_AF-A0A0A9AZY2-F1
#
_entry.id   AF-A0A0A9AZY2-F1
#
_cell.length_a   1.000
_cell.length_b   1.000
_cell.length_c   1.000
_cell.angle_alpha   90.00
_cell.angle_beta   90.00
_cell.angle_gamma   90.00
#
_symmetry.space_group_name_H-M   'P 1'
#
loop_
_entity.id
_entity.type
_entity.pdbx_description
1 polymer ?
#
loop_
_entity_poly.entity_id
_entity_poly.type
_entity_poly.pdbx_seq_one_letter_code
_entity_poly.pdbx_strand_id
1 'polypeptide(L)'
;MLWSQWLVAFVYFVFPGATMTMRADCAPWHIFLGIVIFLMAICTAETGLAKFVFPSNDYPSEAFIINFTGLAILMFGVVVVLAVILPSRY
;
A
#
# COMPACT_ATOMS: atom_id res chain seq x y z
N MET A 1 11.12 5.73 1.94
CA MET A 1 10.67 4.35 2.27
C MET A 1 10.41 3.51 1.02
N LEU A 2 9.55 3.92 0.07
CA LEU A 2 9.27 3.12 -1.15
C LEU A 2 10.52 2.74 -1.96
N TRP A 3 11.39 3.71 -2.24
CA TRP A 3 12.58 3.52 -3.07
C TRP A 3 13.57 2.52 -2.48
N SER A 4 13.75 2.55 -1.15
CA SER A 4 14.63 1.62 -0.44
C SER A 4 14.08 0.19 -0.49
N GLN A 5 12.77 0.02 -0.33
CA GLN A 5 12.13 -1.29 -0.38
C GLN A 5 12.24 -1.93 -1.78
N TRP A 6 12.10 -1.11 -2.82
CA TRP A 6 12.28 -1.55 -4.21
C TRP A 6 13.73 -1.95 -4.50
N LEU A 7 14.71 -1.16 -4.05
CA LEU A 7 16.14 -1.47 -4.25
C LEU A 7 16.55 -2.78 -3.57
N VAL A 8 16.06 -3.03 -2.34
CA VAL A 8 16.31 -4.31 -1.64
C VAL A 8 15.72 -5.48 -2.43
N ALA A 9 14.48 -5.37 -2.92
CA ALA A 9 13.90 -6.41 -3.78
C ALA A 9 14.71 -6.64 -5.05
N PHE A 10 15.14 -5.57 -5.71
CA PHE A 10 15.90 -5.64 -6.95
C PHE A 10 17.23 -6.38 -6.76
N VAL A 11 17.99 -6.02 -5.72
CA VAL A 11 19.30 -6.63 -5.42
C VAL A 11 19.16 -8.11 -5.02
N TYR A 12 18.15 -8.45 -4.21
CA TYR A 12 17.98 -9.81 -3.70
C TYR A 12 17.34 -10.76 -4.72
N PHE A 13 16.40 -10.30 -5.53
CA PHE A 13 15.60 -11.17 -6.39
C PHE A 13 15.87 -11.04 -7.89
N VAL A 14 16.43 -9.92 -8.37
CA VAL A 14 16.62 -9.65 -9.81
C VAL A 14 18.10 -9.73 -10.19
N PHE A 15 18.96 -8.88 -9.62
CA PHE A 15 20.37 -8.81 -9.98
C PHE A 15 21.20 -8.11 -8.89
N PRO A 16 22.35 -8.65 -8.40
CA PRO A 16 23.08 -9.86 -8.82
C PRO A 16 22.50 -11.19 -8.31
N GLY A 17 21.43 -11.15 -7.50
CA GLY A 17 20.77 -12.32 -6.95
C GLY A 17 21.47 -12.83 -5.67
N ALA A 18 20.77 -12.79 -4.54
CA ALA A 18 21.29 -13.27 -3.26
C ALA A 18 21.24 -14.80 -3.17
N THR A 19 22.04 -15.39 -2.28
CA THR A 19 22.02 -16.84 -2.00
C THR A 19 20.63 -17.28 -1.52
N MET A 20 20.30 -18.55 -1.73
CA MET A 20 18.96 -19.08 -1.44
C MET A 20 18.54 -18.90 0.03
N THR A 21 19.50 -18.99 0.97
CA THR A 21 19.30 -18.70 2.40
C THR A 21 18.98 -17.23 2.65
N MET A 22 19.73 -16.31 2.05
CA MET A 22 19.50 -14.87 2.21
C MET A 22 18.15 -14.41 1.61
N ARG A 23 17.68 -15.04 0.53
CA ARG A 23 16.35 -14.79 -0.05
C ARG A 23 15.24 -15.31 0.86
N ALA A 24 15.42 -16.47 1.47
CA ALA A 24 14.46 -17.05 2.40
C ALA A 24 14.28 -16.19 3.66
N ASP A 25 15.38 -15.64 4.20
CA ASP A 25 15.33 -14.77 5.37
C ASP A 25 14.76 -13.37 5.05
N CYS A 26 15.06 -12.82 3.88
CA CYS A 26 14.62 -11.47 3.49
C CYS A 26 13.17 -11.44 2.96
N ALA A 27 12.65 -12.53 2.39
CA ALA A 27 11.29 -12.64 1.88
C ALA A 27 10.19 -12.23 2.88
N PRO A 28 10.14 -12.76 4.13
CA PRO A 28 9.10 -12.38 5.09
C PRO A 28 9.17 -10.90 5.48
N TRP A 29 10.38 -10.35 5.64
CA TRP A 29 10.59 -8.93 5.92
C TRP A 29 10.16 -8.04 4.76
N HIS A 30 10.45 -8.46 3.53
CA HIS A 30 10.07 -7.72 2.33
C HIS A 30 8.54 -7.65 2.18
N ILE A 31 7.84 -8.77 2.38
CA ILE A 31 6.37 -8.84 2.35
C ILE A 31 5.77 -7.96 3.45
N PHE A 32 6.26 -8.07 4.69
CA PHE A 32 5.77 -7.29 5.81
C PHE A 32 5.92 -5.77 5.58
N LEU A 33 7.12 -5.32 5.23
CA LEU A 33 7.39 -3.92 4.94
C LEU A 33 6.59 -3.43 3.73
N GLY A 34 6.36 -4.28 2.72
CA GLY A 34 5.50 -3.98 1.58
C GLY A 34 4.07 -3.67 2.01
N ILE A 35 3.47 -4.49 2.87
CA ILE A 35 2.13 -4.28 3.43
C ILE A 35 2.07 -2.99 4.25
N VAL A 36 3.07 -2.75 5.10
CA VAL A 36 3.13 -1.53 5.93
C VAL A 36 3.18 -0.27 5.07
N ILE A 37 4.03 -0.24 4.04
CA ILE A 37 4.15 0.91 3.15
C ILE A 37 2.86 1.13 2.33
N PHE A 38 2.19 0.05 1.93
CA PHE A 38 0.90 0.13 1.24
C PHE A 38 -0.20 0.74 2.13
N LEU A 39 -0.33 0.29 3.39
CA LEU A 39 -1.27 0.86 4.35
C LEU A 39 -0.97 2.33 4.64
N MET A 40 0.31 2.69 4.81
CA MET A 40 0.73 4.07 5.00
C MET A 40 0.39 4.96 3.78
N ALA A 41 0.49 4.43 2.57
CA ALA A 41 0.09 5.15 1.35
C ALA A 41 -1.42 5.41 1.30
N ILE A 42 -2.24 4.44 1.73
CA ILE A 42 -3.69 4.60 1.88
C ILE A 42 -4.01 5.71 2.89
N CYS A 43 -3.44 5.65 4.10
CA CYS A 43 -3.65 6.69 5.12
C CYS A 43 -3.19 8.07 4.63
N THR A 44 -2.09 8.13 3.87
CA THR A 44 -1.62 9.39 3.25
C THR A 44 -2.60 9.91 2.20
N ALA A 45 -3.18 9.03 1.39
CA ALA A 45 -4.20 9.41 0.41
C ALA A 45 -5.48 9.93 1.09
N GLU A 46 -5.95 9.25 2.14
CA GLU A 46 -7.13 9.66 2.91
C GLU A 46 -6.93 11.00 3.62
N THR A 47 -5.79 11.18 4.30
CA THR A 47 -5.47 12.47 4.95
C THR A 47 -5.31 13.60 3.94
N GLY A 48 -4.76 13.31 2.75
CA GLY A 48 -4.70 14.23 1.63
C GLY A 48 -6.08 14.64 1.10
N LEU A 49 -6.98 13.67 0.92
CA LEU A 49 -8.38 13.89 0.52
C LEU A 49 -9.15 14.70 1.57
N ALA A 50 -8.95 14.41 2.86
CA ALA A 50 -9.60 15.10 3.95
C ALA A 50 -9.27 16.61 3.97
N LYS A 51 -8.06 16.99 3.54
CA LYS A 51 -7.67 18.40 3.39
C LYS A 51 -8.53 19.18 2.38
N PHE A 52 -9.20 18.52 1.45
CA PHE A 52 -10.12 19.17 0.51
C PHE A 52 -11.56 19.27 1.05
N VAL A 53 -11.92 18.45 2.05
CA VAL A 53 -13.27 18.45 2.66
C VAL A 53 -13.40 19.53 3.74
N PHE A 54 -12.37 19.75 4.56
CA PHE A 54 -12.43 20.71 5.67
C PHE A 54 -12.50 22.22 5.30
N PRO A 55 -11.90 22.71 4.18
CA PRO A 55 -11.83 24.14 3.91
C PRO A 55 -13.11 24.78 3.33
N SER A 56 -14.01 24.01 2.72
CA SER A 56 -15.17 24.57 2.02
C SER A 56 -16.34 23.58 1.99
N ASN A 57 -17.32 23.80 2.88
CA ASN A 57 -18.62 23.13 2.84
C ASN A 57 -19.60 23.81 1.84
N ASP A 58 -19.11 24.73 1.00
CA ASP A 58 -19.93 25.50 0.07
C ASP A 58 -20.51 24.64 -1.07
N TYR A 59 -19.90 23.46 -1.33
CA TYR A 59 -20.32 22.53 -2.39
C TYR A 59 -20.51 21.09 -1.87
N PRO A 60 -21.73 20.71 -1.45
CA PRO A 60 -22.01 19.37 -0.91
C PRO A 60 -21.78 18.23 -1.92
N SER A 61 -21.88 18.51 -3.22
CA SER A 61 -21.63 17.53 -4.29
C SER A 61 -20.16 17.13 -4.40
N GLU A 62 -19.24 18.07 -4.20
CA GLU A 62 -17.80 17.82 -4.29
C GLU A 62 -17.31 17.02 -3.07
N ALA A 63 -17.81 17.36 -1.88
CA ALA A 63 -17.58 16.58 -0.66
C ALA A 63 -18.05 15.13 -0.78
N PHE A 64 -19.18 14.86 -1.46
CA PHE A 64 -19.67 13.50 -1.66
C PHE A 64 -18.72 12.67 -2.54
N ILE A 65 -18.23 13.24 -3.64
CA ILE A 65 -17.27 12.57 -4.55
C ILE A 65 -15.97 12.26 -3.80
N ILE A 66 -15.44 13.23 -3.04
CA ILE A 66 -14.19 13.05 -2.27
C ILE A 66 -14.34 11.92 -1.24
N ASN A 67 -15.45 11.89 -0.49
CA ASN A 67 -15.73 10.82 0.47
C ASN A 67 -15.91 9.46 -0.21
N PHE A 68 -16.61 9.41 -1.34
CA PHE A 68 -16.78 8.18 -2.12
C PHE A 68 -15.44 7.64 -2.63
N THR A 69 -14.57 8.52 -3.13
CA THR A 69 -13.20 8.16 -3.54
C THR A 69 -12.37 7.65 -2.36
N GLY A 70 -12.45 8.29 -1.19
CA GLY A 70 -11.79 7.82 0.03
C GLY A 70 -12.23 6.40 0.42
N LEU A 71 -13.54 6.16 0.44
CA LEU A 71 -14.10 4.83 0.74
C LEU A 71 -13.67 3.79 -0.30
N ALA A 72 -13.65 4.14 -1.59
CA ALA A 72 -13.20 3.25 -2.66
C ALA A 72 -11.72 2.85 -2.49
N ILE A 73 -10.86 3.79 -2.08
CA ILE A 73 -9.44 3.52 -1.79
C ILE A 73 -9.30 2.59 -0.59
N LEU A 74 -10.09 2.78 0.47
CA LEU A 74 -10.10 1.87 1.63
C LEU A 74 -10.54 0.45 1.23
N MET A 75 -11.65 0.32 0.51
CA MET A 75 -12.15 -0.99 0.08
C MET A 75 -11.13 -1.69 -0.83
N PHE A 76 -10.50 -0.96 -1.73
CA PHE A 76 -9.39 -1.47 -2.55
C PHE A 76 -8.23 -1.96 -1.67
N GLY A 77 -7.83 -1.18 -0.68
CA GLY A 77 -6.80 -1.55 0.29
C GLY A 77 -7.10 -2.86 1.02
N VAL A 78 -8.32 -3.02 1.52
CA VAL A 78 -8.77 -4.23 2.20
C VAL A 78 -8.70 -5.44 1.27
N VAL A 79 -9.21 -5.32 0.04
CA VAL A 79 -9.18 -6.41 -0.95
C VAL A 79 -7.74 -6.83 -1.27
N VAL A 80 -6.83 -5.87 -1.46
CA VAL A 80 -5.41 -6.16 -1.74
C VAL A 80 -4.75 -6.86 -0.56
N VAL A 81 -4.96 -6.39 0.67
CA VAL A 81 -4.41 -7.03 1.87
C VAL A 81 -4.96 -8.44 2.05
N LEU A 82 -6.27 -8.65 1.84
CA LEU A 82 -6.88 -9.97 1.87
C LEU A 82 -6.28 -10.89 0.80
N ALA A 83 -6.08 -10.41 -0.43
CA ALA A 83 -5.49 -11.18 -1.52
C ALA A 83 -4.03 -11.59 -1.22
N VAL A 84 -3.27 -10.76 -0.49
CA VAL A 84 -1.89 -11.05 -0.09
C VAL A 84 -1.83 -12.06 1.07
N ILE A 85 -2.77 -11.99 2.02
CA ILE A 85 -2.80 -12.86 3.20
C ILE A 85 -3.43 -14.22 2.89
N LEU A 86 -4.43 -14.28 2.02
CA LEU A 86 -5.07 -15.54 1.67
C LEU A 86 -4.06 -16.46 0.97
N PRO A 87 -3.82 -17.67 1.51
CA PRO A 87 -2.99 -18.63 0.81
C PRO A 87 -3.70 -19.04 -0.49
N SER A 88 -3.03 -18.82 -1.62
CA SER A 88 -3.38 -19.43 -2.91
C SER A 88 -3.48 -20.95 -2.70
N ARG A 89 -4.71 -21.49 -2.74
CA ARG A 89 -5.00 -22.93 -2.60
C ARG A 89 -4.76 -23.70 -3.91
N TYR A 90 -3.75 -23.31 -4.69
CA TYR A 90 -3.37 -23.97 -5.93
C TYR A 90 -1.86 -24.17 -5.99
#